data_AF-A0AAJ2PEA0-F1
#
_entry.id   AF-A0AAJ2PEA0-F1
#
_cell.length_a   1.000
_cell.length_b   1.000
_cell.length_c   1.000
_cell.angle_alpha   90.00
_cell.angle_beta   90.00
_cell.angle_gamma   90.00
#
_symmetry.space_group_name_H-M   'P 1'
#
loop_
_entity.id
_entity.type
_entity.pdbx_description
1 polymer ?
#
loop_
_entity_poly.entity_id
_entity_poly.type
_entity_poly.pdbx_seq_one_letter_code
_entity_poly.pdbx_strand_id
1 'polypeptide(L)'
;MVKRKTEIGICDECKVRENDSSKKELFRCKYCGRFFCKKHLPPRLAVLRSSIEEIKDPILKDRIYEEWRKSNGHPDWVWSRKHLEELKIKEEEDREKFLKFLDELKGIKIKEPITTSSKINKTRDFIKEFFWKIGVNPYDFIKHILIVLTILVIIHFFMLGKFGLLFLVLRAIGLVLFGYFLSLIYRKTKHFIPYK
;
A
#
# COMPACT_ATOMS: atom_id res chain seq x y z
N MET A 1 -17.22 -33.10 -9.74
CA MET A 1 -16.59 -32.39 -10.87
C MET A 1 -17.63 -32.10 -11.94
N VAL A 2 -17.97 -30.83 -12.21
CA VAL A 2 -18.92 -30.49 -13.29
C VAL A 2 -18.21 -30.73 -14.63
N LYS A 3 -18.61 -31.75 -15.40
CA LYS A 3 -18.14 -31.98 -16.77
C LYS A 3 -18.46 -30.71 -17.59
N ARG A 4 -17.44 -29.91 -17.92
CA ARG A 4 -17.61 -28.76 -18.81
C ARG A 4 -17.68 -29.30 -20.23
N LYS A 5 -18.73 -28.93 -20.98
CA LYS A 5 -18.78 -29.23 -22.43
C LYS A 5 -17.57 -28.56 -23.08
N THR A 6 -16.84 -29.34 -23.87
CA THR A 6 -15.63 -28.92 -24.59
C THR A 6 -15.89 -28.95 -26.07
N GLU A 7 -15.54 -27.87 -26.76
CA GLU A 7 -15.64 -27.74 -28.21
C GLU A 7 -14.29 -27.22 -28.75
N ILE A 8 -13.92 -27.62 -29.96
CA ILE A 8 -12.70 -27.11 -30.62
C ILE A 8 -13.10 -25.93 -31.49
N GLY A 9 -12.53 -24.76 -31.22
CA GLY A 9 -12.87 -23.53 -31.94
C GLY A 9 -11.88 -22.41 -31.72
N ILE A 10 -12.21 -21.22 -32.23
CA ILE A 10 -11.41 -20.00 -32.06
C ILE A 10 -11.97 -19.24 -30.87
N CYS A 11 -11.11 -18.78 -29.96
CA CYS A 11 -11.53 -17.95 -28.84
C CYS A 11 -11.65 -16.48 -29.29
N ASP A 12 -12.84 -15.89 -29.14
CA ASP A 12 -13.11 -14.50 -29.52
C ASP A 12 -12.13 -13.51 -28.85
N GLU A 13 -11.83 -13.72 -27.57
CA GLU A 13 -10.89 -12.87 -26.83
C GLU A 13 -9.44 -13.00 -27.33
N CYS A 14 -8.98 -14.20 -27.69
CA CYS A 14 -7.67 -14.38 -28.33
C CYS A 14 -7.62 -13.68 -29.69
N LYS A 15 -8.71 -13.80 -30.47
CA LYS A 15 -8.80 -13.17 -31.78
C LYS A 15 -8.74 -11.64 -31.69
N VAL A 16 -9.48 -11.04 -30.76
CA VAL A 16 -9.57 -9.59 -30.61
C VAL A 16 -8.36 -8.98 -29.90
N ARG A 17 -7.85 -9.60 -28.82
CA ARG A 17 -6.78 -9.02 -27.99
C ARG A 17 -5.38 -9.44 -28.40
N GLU A 18 -5.23 -10.65 -28.93
CA GLU A 18 -3.93 -11.26 -29.21
C GLU A 18 -3.70 -11.44 -30.72
N ASN A 19 -4.69 -11.10 -31.55
CA ASN A 19 -4.72 -11.39 -32.98
C ASN A 19 -4.49 -12.89 -33.30
N ASP A 20 -4.87 -13.77 -32.37
CA ASP A 20 -4.64 -15.20 -32.46
C ASP A 20 -5.93 -15.93 -32.85
N SER A 21 -5.92 -16.49 -34.07
CA SER A 21 -7.03 -17.26 -34.65
C SER A 21 -6.80 -18.77 -34.63
N SER A 22 -5.85 -19.25 -33.82
CA SER A 22 -5.61 -20.69 -33.68
C SER A 22 -6.82 -21.41 -33.05
N LYS A 23 -7.07 -22.63 -33.52
CA LYS A 23 -8.11 -23.51 -32.96
C LYS A 23 -7.60 -24.10 -31.64
N LYS A 24 -8.38 -23.94 -30.58
CA LYS A 24 -8.06 -24.39 -29.22
C LYS A 24 -9.27 -25.07 -28.59
N GLU A 25 -9.04 -25.79 -27.51
CA GLU A 25 -10.12 -26.28 -26.66
C GLU A 25 -10.83 -25.09 -25.98
N LEU A 26 -12.14 -25.02 -26.18
CA LEU A 26 -13.00 -24.03 -25.59
C LEU A 26 -13.89 -24.66 -24.51
N PHE A 27 -14.10 -23.89 -23.46
CA PHE A 27 -14.91 -24.26 -22.31
C PHE A 27 -16.07 -23.29 -22.17
N ARG A 28 -17.25 -23.83 -21.84
CA ARG A 28 -18.42 -23.01 -21.58
C ARG A 28 -18.31 -22.28 -20.23
N CYS A 29 -18.48 -20.96 -20.25
CA CYS A 29 -18.61 -20.15 -19.05
C CYS A 29 -19.92 -20.48 -18.32
N LYS A 30 -19.91 -20.52 -16.99
CA LYS A 30 -21.09 -20.79 -16.16
C LYS A 30 -22.07 -19.60 -16.07
N TYR A 31 -21.60 -18.40 -16.35
CA TYR A 31 -22.36 -17.15 -16.19
C TYR A 31 -23.00 -16.71 -17.50
N CYS A 32 -22.21 -16.28 -18.50
CA CYS A 32 -22.73 -15.89 -19.82
C CYS A 32 -23.01 -17.05 -20.78
N GLY A 33 -22.58 -18.27 -20.49
CA GLY A 33 -22.81 -19.45 -21.35
C GLY A 33 -22.02 -19.49 -22.65
N ARG A 34 -21.12 -18.52 -22.91
CA ARG A 34 -20.22 -18.46 -24.08
C ARG A 34 -19.00 -19.38 -23.91
N PHE A 35 -18.28 -19.62 -25.00
CA PHE A 35 -17.14 -20.53 -25.07
C PHE A 35 -15.81 -19.78 -25.11
N PHE A 36 -14.86 -20.14 -24.24
CA PHE A 36 -13.56 -19.48 -24.14
C PHE A 36 -12.43 -20.48 -23.92
N CYS A 37 -11.22 -20.13 -24.37
CA CYS A 37 -10.03 -20.92 -24.05
C CYS A 37 -9.71 -20.84 -22.55
N LYS A 38 -8.87 -21.75 -22.04
CA LYS A 38 -8.50 -21.81 -20.60
C LYS A 38 -8.01 -20.47 -20.02
N LYS A 39 -7.34 -19.63 -20.83
CA LYS A 39 -6.84 -18.31 -20.44
C LYS A 39 -7.95 -17.27 -20.27
N HIS A 40 -8.96 -17.29 -21.16
CA HIS A 40 -10.06 -16.32 -21.17
C HIS A 40 -11.34 -16.84 -20.50
N LEU A 41 -11.33 -18.08 -20.00
CA LEU A 41 -12.45 -18.70 -19.30
C LEU A 41 -12.83 -18.04 -17.97
N PRO A 42 -11.89 -17.55 -17.13
CA PRO A 42 -12.27 -16.80 -15.95
C PRO A 42 -13.09 -15.56 -16.34
N PRO A 43 -14.21 -15.27 -15.65
CA PRO A 43 -14.91 -14.02 -15.86
C PRO A 43 -14.08 -12.85 -15.30
N ARG A 44 -14.27 -11.68 -15.88
CA ARG A 44 -13.66 -10.41 -15.47
C ARG A 44 -14.73 -9.33 -15.43
N LEU A 45 -14.48 -8.29 -14.62
CA LEU A 45 -15.37 -7.14 -14.48
C LEU A 45 -15.61 -6.47 -15.83
N ALA A 46 -16.89 -6.43 -16.20
CA ALA A 46 -17.41 -5.81 -17.41
C ALA A 46 -18.01 -4.43 -17.07
N VAL A 47 -17.20 -3.54 -16.50
CA VAL A 47 -17.60 -2.18 -16.16
C VAL A 47 -16.79 -1.17 -16.95
N LEU A 48 -17.40 0.00 -17.20
CA LEU A 48 -16.69 1.13 -17.80
C LEU A 48 -15.73 1.74 -16.78
N ARG A 49 -14.60 2.24 -17.27
CA ARG A 49 -13.62 2.93 -16.44
C ARG A 49 -14.24 4.14 -15.72
N SER A 50 -15.13 4.89 -16.37
CA SER A 50 -15.84 6.02 -15.77
C SER A 50 -16.65 5.61 -14.54
N SER A 51 -17.33 4.47 -14.61
CA SER A 51 -18.10 3.93 -13.48
C SER A 51 -17.21 3.56 -12.28
N ILE A 52 -15.95 3.18 -12.51
CA ILE A 52 -14.98 2.95 -11.43
C ILE A 52 -14.49 4.29 -10.85
N GLU A 53 -14.35 5.31 -11.69
CA GLU A 53 -13.87 6.63 -11.28
C GLU A 53 -14.87 7.37 -10.39
N GLU A 54 -16.17 7.12 -10.58
CA GLU A 54 -17.29 7.64 -9.77
C GLU A 54 -17.36 7.05 -8.34
N ILE A 55 -16.62 5.97 -8.05
CA ILE A 55 -16.60 5.33 -6.74
C ILE A 55 -15.92 6.27 -5.73
N LYS A 56 -16.67 6.63 -4.67
CA LYS A 56 -16.22 7.57 -3.63
C LYS A 56 -15.20 6.97 -2.68
N ASP A 57 -15.34 5.69 -2.31
CA ASP A 57 -14.42 5.02 -1.41
C ASP A 57 -13.11 4.65 -2.16
N PRO A 58 -11.95 5.21 -1.77
CA PRO A 58 -10.66 4.88 -2.38
C PRO A 58 -10.31 3.38 -2.27
N ILE A 59 -10.66 2.73 -1.15
CA ILE A 59 -10.27 1.32 -0.92
C ILE A 59 -11.07 0.40 -1.84
N LEU A 60 -12.39 0.56 -1.90
CA LEU A 60 -13.25 -0.17 -2.82
C LEU A 60 -12.85 0.09 -4.28
N LYS A 61 -12.53 1.35 -4.62
CA LYS A 61 -12.08 1.74 -5.95
C LYS A 61 -10.82 0.98 -6.37
N ASP A 62 -9.81 0.92 -5.52
CA ASP A 62 -8.55 0.21 -5.81
C ASP A 62 -8.79 -1.28 -6.04
N ARG A 63 -9.61 -1.93 -5.19
CA ARG A 63 -9.96 -3.36 -5.35
C ARG A 63 -10.66 -3.64 -6.68
N ILE A 64 -11.64 -2.82 -7.05
CA ILE A 64 -12.37 -2.94 -8.32
C ILE A 64 -11.43 -2.71 -9.50
N TYR A 65 -10.50 -1.77 -9.36
CA TYR A 65 -9.55 -1.43 -10.41
C TYR A 65 -8.51 -2.54 -10.67
N GLU A 66 -8.01 -3.18 -9.61
CA GLU A 66 -7.14 -4.36 -9.72
C GLU A 66 -7.83 -5.52 -10.46
N GLU A 67 -9.09 -5.80 -10.12
CA GLU A 67 -9.88 -6.85 -10.77
C GLU A 67 -10.16 -6.53 -12.24
N TRP A 68 -10.50 -5.27 -12.54
CA TRP A 68 -10.74 -4.79 -13.91
C TRP A 68 -9.48 -4.86 -14.79
N ARG A 69 -8.30 -4.63 -14.22
CA ARG A 69 -7.01 -4.65 -14.94
C ARG A 69 -6.46 -6.04 -15.22
N LYS A 70 -7.07 -7.12 -14.73
CA LYS A 70 -6.62 -8.48 -15.04
C LYS A 70 -6.57 -8.66 -16.56
N SER A 71 -5.41 -9.09 -17.06
CA SER A 71 -5.16 -9.32 -18.48
C SER A 71 -5.89 -10.55 -19.00
N ASN A 72 -6.09 -11.53 -18.12
CA ASN A 72 -6.80 -12.77 -18.38
C ASN A 72 -8.29 -12.62 -18.09
N GLY A 73 -9.08 -13.45 -18.76
CA GLY A 73 -10.53 -13.51 -18.59
C GLY A 73 -11.34 -12.66 -19.56
N HIS A 74 -12.61 -13.02 -19.68
CA HIS A 74 -13.59 -12.37 -20.56
C HIS A 74 -14.49 -11.42 -19.75
N PRO A 75 -14.90 -10.29 -20.33
CA PRO A 75 -15.89 -9.44 -19.69
C PRO A 75 -17.23 -10.18 -19.61
N ASP A 76 -17.74 -10.36 -18.39
CA ASP A 76 -19.04 -11.02 -18.16
C ASP A 76 -19.93 -10.14 -17.27
N TRP A 77 -21.00 -9.61 -17.83
CA TRP A 77 -21.94 -8.73 -17.12
C TRP A 77 -22.73 -9.45 -16.01
N VAL A 78 -23.10 -10.72 -16.22
CA VAL A 78 -23.88 -11.51 -15.27
C VAL A 78 -23.02 -11.80 -14.04
N TRP A 79 -21.77 -12.19 -14.26
CA TRP A 79 -20.80 -12.35 -13.18
C TRP A 79 -20.49 -11.03 -12.49
N SER A 80 -20.27 -9.95 -13.25
CA SER A 80 -19.91 -8.64 -12.70
C SER A 80 -20.95 -8.10 -11.72
N ARG A 81 -22.24 -8.23 -12.06
CA ARG A 81 -23.34 -7.82 -11.17
C ARG A 81 -23.27 -8.56 -9.83
N LYS A 82 -23.18 -9.89 -9.88
CA LYS A 82 -23.08 -10.73 -8.67
C LYS A 82 -21.83 -10.41 -7.85
N HIS A 83 -20.70 -10.24 -8.52
CA HIS A 83 -19.44 -9.94 -7.85
C HIS A 83 -19.47 -8.58 -7.15
N LEU A 84 -20.08 -7.57 -7.76
CA LEU A 84 -20.25 -6.26 -7.14
C LEU A 84 -21.22 -6.29 -5.94
N GLU A 85 -22.28 -7.10 -6.02
CA GLU A 85 -23.18 -7.32 -4.88
C GLU A 85 -22.45 -8.02 -3.71
N GLU A 86 -21.67 -9.06 -4.01
CA GLU A 86 -20.83 -9.76 -3.01
C GLU A 86 -19.82 -8.80 -2.35
N LEU A 87 -19.20 -7.91 -3.13
CA LEU A 87 -18.26 -6.92 -2.61
C LEU A 87 -18.93 -5.94 -1.65
N LYS A 88 -20.14 -5.48 -1.97
CA LYS A 88 -20.92 -4.59 -1.09
C LYS A 88 -21.29 -5.27 0.23
N ILE A 89 -21.80 -6.50 0.17
CA ILE A 89 -22.14 -7.27 1.36
C ILE A 89 -20.90 -7.46 2.25
N LYS A 90 -19.76 -7.83 1.65
CA LYS A 90 -18.51 -8.02 2.38
C LYS A 90 -18.01 -6.73 3.03
N GLU A 91 -18.15 -5.60 2.36
CA GLU A 91 -17.80 -4.29 2.91
C GLU A 91 -18.68 -3.92 4.13
N GLU A 92 -19.98 -4.19 4.04
CA GLU A 92 -20.91 -4.00 5.15
C GLU A 92 -20.56 -4.89 6.35
N GLU A 93 -20.27 -6.17 6.11
CA GLU A 93 -19.80 -7.11 7.14
C GLU A 93 -18.48 -6.65 7.80
N ASP A 94 -17.51 -6.19 7.00
CA ASP A 94 -16.23 -5.72 7.50
C ASP A 94 -16.41 -4.43 8.33
N ARG A 95 -17.31 -3.54 7.93
CA ARG A 95 -17.68 -2.33 8.68
C ARG A 95 -18.34 -2.68 10.01
N GLU A 96 -19.26 -3.64 10.04
CA GLU A 96 -19.89 -4.11 11.27
C GLU A 96 -18.89 -4.74 12.24
N LYS A 97 -17.99 -5.59 11.75
CA LYS A 97 -16.90 -6.17 12.55
C LYS A 97 -16.01 -5.07 13.15
N PHE A 98 -15.69 -4.05 12.36
CA PHE A 98 -14.89 -2.92 12.81
C PHE A 98 -15.59 -2.11 13.89
N LEU A 99 -16.88 -1.79 13.73
CA LEU A 99 -17.66 -1.07 14.74
C LEU A 99 -17.76 -1.87 16.04
N LYS A 100 -18.01 -3.18 15.94
CA LYS A 100 -18.03 -4.07 17.11
C LYS A 100 -16.69 -4.08 17.84
N PHE A 101 -15.58 -4.13 17.12
CA PHE A 101 -14.24 -4.04 17.69
C PHE A 101 -14.01 -2.70 18.42
N LEU A 102 -14.48 -1.58 17.85
CA LEU A 102 -14.40 -0.27 18.51
C LEU A 102 -15.23 -0.20 19.79
N ASP A 103 -16.41 -0.82 19.80
CA ASP A 103 -17.27 -0.87 21.00
C ASP A 103 -16.66 -1.76 22.09
N GLU A 104 -16.03 -2.88 21.71
CA GLU A 104 -15.23 -3.70 22.64
C GLU A 104 -14.09 -2.88 23.26
N LEU A 105 -13.37 -2.07 22.47
CA LEU A 105 -12.31 -1.18 22.96
C LEU A 105 -12.83 -0.08 23.90
N LYS A 106 -14.02 0.48 23.64
CA LYS A 106 -14.65 1.45 24.54
C LYS A 106 -15.14 0.81 25.84
N GLY A 107 -15.65 -0.42 25.75
CA GLY A 107 -16.12 -1.22 26.90
C GLY A 107 -14.99 -1.68 27.81
N ILE A 108 -13.77 -1.81 27.29
CA ILE A 108 -12.55 -1.79 28.08
C ILE A 108 -12.43 -0.38 28.65
N LYS A 109 -13.10 -0.12 29.78
CA LYS A 109 -12.86 1.05 30.62
C LYS A 109 -11.36 1.23 30.69
N ILE A 110 -10.89 2.34 30.15
CA ILE A 110 -9.59 2.91 30.43
C ILE A 110 -9.55 3.05 31.96
N LYS A 111 -9.04 2.02 32.65
CA LYS A 111 -8.44 2.20 33.97
C LYS A 111 -7.19 3.04 33.70
N GLU A 112 -7.36 4.35 33.62
CA GLU A 112 -6.23 5.22 33.83
C GLU A 112 -6.17 5.58 35.31
N PRO A 113 -4.97 5.62 35.90
CA PRO A 113 -3.85 6.31 35.27
C PRO A 113 -2.52 5.54 35.35
N ILE A 114 -1.93 5.19 34.21
CA ILE A 114 -0.49 4.87 34.18
C ILE A 114 0.26 6.14 33.76
N THR A 115 0.43 7.07 34.70
CA THR A 115 1.62 7.96 34.85
C THR A 115 2.34 8.42 33.57
N THR A 116 1.63 8.88 32.53
CA THR A 116 2.26 9.47 31.33
C THR A 116 2.67 10.91 31.58
N SER A 117 2.02 11.62 32.50
CA SER A 117 2.41 12.97 32.94
C SER A 117 3.86 13.02 33.47
N SER A 118 4.28 12.09 34.34
CA SER A 118 5.64 12.11 34.90
C SER A 118 6.72 11.74 33.89
N LYS A 119 6.45 10.79 32.98
CA LYS A 119 7.38 10.44 31.89
C LYS A 119 7.51 11.54 30.84
N ILE A 120 6.41 12.21 30.47
CA ILE A 120 6.41 13.34 29.52
C ILE A 120 7.13 14.55 30.12
N ASN A 121 6.96 14.81 31.42
CA ASN A 121 7.70 15.88 32.10
C ASN A 121 9.19 15.55 32.15
N LYS A 122 9.57 14.31 32.48
CA LYS A 122 10.97 13.86 32.52
C LYS A 122 11.66 13.94 31.16
N THR A 123 11.00 13.56 30.06
CA THR A 123 11.58 13.71 28.71
C THR A 123 11.66 15.16 28.29
N ARG A 124 10.66 16.00 28.63
CA ARG A 124 10.70 17.44 28.34
C ARG A 124 11.86 18.12 29.06
N ASP A 125 12.09 17.77 30.32
CA ASP A 125 13.16 18.36 31.13
C ASP A 125 14.54 17.90 30.64
N PHE A 126 14.68 16.62 30.25
CA PHE A 126 15.91 16.12 29.61
C PHE A 126 16.20 16.80 28.27
N ILE A 127 15.18 17.02 27.44
CA ILE A 127 15.32 17.74 26.16
C ILE A 127 15.77 19.18 26.41
N LYS A 128 15.15 19.88 27.38
CA LYS A 128 15.56 21.24 27.74
C LYS A 128 17.00 21.30 28.22
N GLU A 129 17.42 20.39 29.09
CA GLU A 129 18.78 20.33 29.62
C GLU A 129 19.81 20.05 28.52
N PHE A 130 19.50 19.14 27.60
CA PHE A 130 20.32 18.83 26.44
C PHE A 130 20.53 20.03 25.51
N PHE A 131 19.45 20.72 25.13
CA PHE A 131 19.53 21.90 24.26
C PHE A 131 20.21 23.09 24.94
N TRP A 132 19.98 23.30 26.24
CA TRP A 132 20.66 24.34 27.01
C TRP A 132 22.18 24.09 27.08
N LYS A 133 22.61 22.84 27.28
CA LYS A 133 24.03 22.46 27.33
C LYS A 133 24.76 22.66 26.00
N ILE A 134 24.06 22.53 24.87
CA ILE A 134 24.62 22.75 23.53
C ILE A 134 24.57 24.24 23.14
N GLY A 135 23.84 25.07 23.91
CA GLY A 135 23.70 26.50 23.64
C GLY A 135 22.87 26.80 22.40
N VAL A 136 22.02 25.87 21.96
CA VAL A 136 21.23 26.00 20.72
C VAL A 136 19.75 25.96 21.08
N ASN A 137 18.99 26.91 20.52
CA ASN A 137 17.54 26.92 20.66
C ASN A 137 16.92 25.70 19.96
N PRO A 138 16.08 24.89 20.63
CA PRO A 138 15.45 23.71 20.02
C PRO A 138 14.69 24.03 18.73
N TYR A 139 14.08 25.22 18.63
CA TYR A 139 13.40 25.64 17.40
C TYR A 139 14.36 25.89 16.24
N ASP A 140 15.51 26.51 16.49
CA ASP A 140 16.53 26.72 15.46
C ASP A 140 17.14 25.40 15.01
N PHE A 141 17.37 24.46 15.93
CA PHE A 141 17.86 23.13 15.59
C PHE A 141 16.87 22.35 14.70
N ILE A 142 15.58 22.33 15.06
CA ILE A 142 14.55 21.68 14.24
C ILE A 142 14.44 22.36 12.87
N LYS A 143 14.50 23.70 12.83
CA LYS A 143 14.49 24.47 11.58
C LYS A 143 15.66 24.07 10.66
N HIS A 144 16.87 23.92 11.21
CA HIS A 144 18.04 23.52 10.43
C HIS A 144 17.90 22.07 9.94
N ILE A 145 17.39 21.15 10.76
CA ILE A 145 17.10 19.78 10.33
C ILE A 145 16.12 19.76 9.17
N LEU A 146 15.02 20.51 9.25
CA LEU A 146 14.01 20.57 8.19
C LEU A 146 14.57 21.17 6.89
N ILE A 147 15.40 22.21 6.98
CA ILE A 147 16.07 22.80 5.81
C ILE A 147 16.99 21.77 5.15
N VAL A 148 17.82 21.07 5.93
CA VAL A 148 18.73 20.03 5.42
C VAL A 148 17.94 18.89 4.77
N LEU A 149 16.85 18.43 5.39
CA LEU A 149 15.97 17.40 4.82
C LEU A 149 15.34 17.84 3.50
N THR A 150 14.89 19.09 3.43
CA THR A 150 14.28 19.66 2.22
C THR A 150 15.30 19.72 1.08
N ILE A 151 16.52 20.17 1.36
CA ILE A 151 17.62 20.19 0.37
C ILE A 151 17.94 18.77 -0.11
N LEU A 152 18.00 17.79 0.78
CA LEU A 152 18.24 16.39 0.42
C LEU A 152 17.16 15.81 -0.49
N VAL A 153 15.88 16.12 -0.23
CA VAL A 153 14.76 15.70 -1.08
C VAL A 153 14.83 16.36 -2.46
N ILE A 154 15.15 17.65 -2.52
CA ILE A 154 15.30 18.37 -3.79
C ILE A 154 16.47 17.79 -4.60
N ILE A 155 17.62 17.55 -3.97
CA ILE A 155 18.78 16.90 -4.62
C ILE A 155 18.38 15.52 -5.12
N HIS A 156 17.66 14.73 -4.32
CA HIS A 156 17.19 13.40 -4.73
C HIS A 156 16.29 13.47 -5.97
N PHE A 157 15.34 14.41 -6.01
CA PHE A 157 14.42 14.58 -7.13
C PHE A 157 15.13 15.07 -8.41
N PHE A 158 16.05 16.01 -8.29
CA PHE A 158 16.85 16.50 -9.43
C PHE A 158 17.79 15.41 -10.00
N MET A 159 18.29 14.52 -9.14
CA MET A 159 19.27 13.52 -9.53
C MET A 159 18.66 12.26 -10.16
N LEU A 160 17.39 11.96 -9.87
CA LEU A 160 16.66 10.84 -10.49
C LEU A 160 16.39 11.04 -12.00
N GLY A 161 16.42 12.28 -12.50
CA GLY A 161 16.05 12.58 -13.89
C GLY A 161 17.17 12.49 -14.93
N LYS A 162 18.45 12.46 -14.53
CA LYS A 162 19.57 12.65 -15.50
C LYS A 162 20.83 11.81 -15.30
N PHE A 163 21.07 11.20 -14.14
CA PHE A 163 22.35 10.53 -13.86
C PHE A 163 22.14 9.06 -13.46
N GLY A 164 22.65 8.14 -14.28
CA GLY A 164 22.53 6.68 -14.11
C GLY A 164 23.35 6.09 -12.95
N LEU A 165 23.73 4.81 -13.10
CA LEU A 165 24.32 3.89 -12.09
C LEU A 165 25.32 4.50 -11.09
N LEU A 166 26.12 5.49 -11.50
CA LEU A 166 27.07 6.21 -10.64
C LEU A 166 26.41 6.81 -9.38
N PHE A 167 25.16 7.25 -9.49
CA PHE A 167 24.45 7.88 -8.38
C PHE A 167 23.97 6.86 -7.33
N LEU A 168 23.69 5.62 -7.75
CA LEU A 168 23.37 4.53 -6.83
C LEU A 168 24.58 4.18 -5.95
N VAL A 169 25.79 4.24 -6.52
CA VAL A 169 27.03 4.00 -5.78
C VAL A 169 27.29 5.11 -4.76
N LEU A 170 27.13 6.38 -5.14
CA LEU A 170 27.28 7.51 -4.21
C LEU A 170 26.24 7.48 -3.07
N ARG A 171 25.01 7.06 -3.36
CA ARG A 171 23.97 6.87 -2.34
C ARG A 171 24.31 5.76 -1.36
N ALA A 172 24.87 4.65 -1.84
CA ALA A 172 25.33 3.56 -0.98
C ALA A 172 26.47 4.03 -0.05
N ILE A 173 27.44 4.78 -0.58
CA ILE A 173 28.53 5.36 0.22
C ILE A 173 27.97 6.31 1.29
N GLY A 174 27.03 7.18 0.93
CA GLY A 174 26.38 8.10 1.88
C GLY A 174 25.67 7.38 3.03
N LEU A 175 24.96 6.28 2.76
CA LEU A 175 24.30 5.49 3.80
C LEU A 175 25.29 4.81 4.75
N VAL A 176 26.41 4.31 4.23
CA VAL A 176 27.48 3.71 5.06
C VAL A 176 28.10 4.75 5.97
N LEU A 177 28.44 5.93 5.44
CA LEU A 177 28.99 7.04 6.23
C LEU A 177 28.00 7.55 7.28
N PHE A 178 26.71 7.62 6.94
CA PHE A 178 25.66 8.00 7.88
C PHE A 178 25.50 6.98 9.01
N GLY A 179 25.51 5.67 8.69
CA GLY A 179 25.50 4.61 9.69
C GLY A 179 26.72 4.67 10.62
N TYR A 180 27.90 4.96 10.09
CA TYR A 180 29.11 5.17 10.87
C TYR A 180 28.99 6.37 11.82
N PHE A 181 28.43 7.48 11.34
CA PHE A 181 28.20 8.68 12.15
C PHE A 181 27.19 8.43 13.29
N LEU A 182 26.09 7.72 13.01
CA LEU A 182 25.15 7.29 14.04
C LEU A 182 25.80 6.37 15.07
N SER A 183 26.68 5.45 14.64
CA SER A 183 27.45 4.60 15.55
C SER A 183 28.37 5.41 16.46
N LEU A 184 29.03 6.45 15.95
CA LEU A 184 29.84 7.36 16.76
C LEU A 184 29.00 8.13 17.80
N ILE A 185 27.84 8.66 17.39
CA ILE A 185 26.90 9.30 18.31
C ILE A 185 26.44 8.33 19.39
N TYR A 186 26.06 7.11 19.00
CA TYR A 186 25.63 6.06 19.93
C TYR A 186 26.73 5.69 20.94
N ARG A 187 27.98 5.52 20.47
CA ARG A 187 29.12 5.22 21.33
C ARG A 187 29.40 6.34 22.32
N LYS A 188 29.29 7.60 21.88
CA LYS A 188 29.51 8.77 22.73
C LYS A 188 28.38 8.97 23.74
N THR A 189 27.13 8.67 23.38
CA THR A 189 25.96 8.78 24.26
C THR A 189 25.85 7.63 25.27
N LYS A 190 26.35 6.43 24.94
CA LYS A 190 26.41 5.29 25.87
C LYS A 190 27.23 5.56 27.14
N HIS A 191 28.21 6.48 27.09
CA HIS A 191 28.97 6.92 28.26
C HIS A 191 28.22 7.93 29.16
N PHE A 192 27.09 8.47 28.72
CA PHE A 192 26.32 9.47 29.47
C PHE A 192 25.12 8.91 30.23
N ILE A 193 24.79 7.63 30.06
CA ILE A 193 23.70 6.99 30.80
C ILE A 193 24.32 6.13 31.91
N PRO A 194 24.42 6.62 33.15
CA PRO A 194 24.79 5.75 34.26
C PRO A 194 23.68 4.71 34.43
N TYR A 195 24.05 3.43 34.36
CA TYR A 195 23.18 2.34 34.78
C TYR A 195 22.87 2.54 36.26
N LYS A 196 21.58 2.69 36.57
CA LYS A 196 21.04 2.73 37.92
C LYS A 196 20.16 1.51 38.11
#